data_AF-A0A2T3AZG7-F1
#
_entry.id   AF-A0A2T3AZG7-F1
#
_cell.length_a   1.000
_cell.length_b   1.000
_cell.length_c   1.000
_cell.angle_alpha   90.00
_cell.angle_beta   90.00
_cell.angle_gamma   90.00
#
_symmetry.space_group_name_H-M   'P 1'
#
loop_
_entity.id
_entity.type
_entity.pdbx_description
1 polymer ?
#
loop_
_entity_poly.entity_id
_entity_poly.type
_entity_poly.pdbx_seq_one_letter_code
_entity_poly.pdbx_strand_id
1 'polypeptide(L)'
;MALAQATFQRSSKRGLVFVPNSKYPDDNKIWIESGSDLTWYYNYGVQPSPVYSSAKSQSDFEFVPMLWGLSDTSFLTEITTLTTSGTNISHVLTFNEPDSSSAYGGSNIEPAAAAKTWIQEVEPLRKMGIRTGAPAVTGSPGGFTWLQQFFANCTSQGTNCTADFIPVHWYGDFQGLASHLGQVSATFPNTSIWVTEYALNNQSLATTQSFFNTSAQYLDRLSSIERYSYFGAFRSDDSNVGPNAAMLTQKGQLTDIGSWYLGGKATTNIPSAAAAARWPGVWVGWGLLLGVLGLGL
;
A
#
# COMPACT_ATOMS: atom_id res chain seq x y z
N MET A 1 -26.58 -7.80 26.88
CA MET A 1 -26.39 -6.55 26.12
C MET A 1 -25.83 -6.91 24.76
N ALA A 2 -26.56 -6.66 23.68
CA ALA A 2 -26.02 -6.81 22.33
C ALA A 2 -24.96 -5.72 22.14
N LEU A 3 -23.71 -6.10 21.87
CA LEU A 3 -22.69 -5.19 21.38
C LEU A 3 -23.23 -4.60 20.07
N ALA A 4 -23.49 -3.30 20.04
CA ALA A 4 -23.79 -2.61 18.79
C ALA A 4 -22.66 -2.96 17.81
N GLN A 5 -23.00 -3.59 16.68
CA GLN A 5 -22.04 -3.82 15.60
C GLN A 5 -21.46 -2.45 15.23
N ALA A 6 -20.19 -2.22 15.54
CA ALA A 6 -19.51 -1.01 15.13
C ALA A 6 -19.51 -0.99 13.59
N THR A 7 -20.40 -0.20 13.00
CA THR A 7 -20.27 0.19 11.60
C THR A 7 -19.04 1.08 11.55
N PHE A 8 -17.95 0.56 11.01
CA PHE A 8 -16.73 1.31 10.84
C PHE A 8 -17.03 2.52 9.95
N GLN A 9 -16.67 3.72 10.41
CA GLN A 9 -17.01 4.95 9.68
C GLN A 9 -16.23 5.00 8.37
N ARG A 10 -16.88 5.48 7.31
CA ARG A 10 -16.21 5.74 6.03
C ARG A 10 -15.20 6.86 6.19
N SER A 11 -14.06 6.78 5.51
CA SER A 11 -13.02 7.80 5.56
C SER A 11 -12.38 7.98 4.19
N SER A 12 -12.40 9.21 3.69
CA SER A 12 -11.77 9.57 2.41
C SER A 12 -10.24 9.57 2.45
N LYS A 13 -9.62 9.35 3.62
CA LYS A 13 -8.17 9.27 3.79
C LYS A 13 -7.59 7.91 3.41
N ARG A 14 -8.43 6.86 3.35
CA ARG A 14 -7.99 5.49 3.11
C ARG A 14 -7.56 5.29 1.67
N GLY A 15 -6.40 4.65 1.50
CA GLY A 15 -5.92 4.20 0.21
C GLY A 15 -5.42 2.77 0.23
N LEU A 16 -4.93 2.32 -0.91
CA LEU A 16 -4.47 0.97 -1.11
C LEU A 16 -2.95 0.96 -1.37
N VAL A 17 -2.20 0.30 -0.48
CA VAL A 17 -0.87 -0.22 -0.83
C VAL A 17 -1.11 -1.53 -1.59
N PHE A 18 -1.06 -1.44 -2.93
CA PHE A 18 -1.46 -2.54 -3.79
C PHE A 18 -0.28 -3.47 -4.08
N VAL A 19 -0.43 -4.74 -3.68
CA VAL A 19 0.49 -5.81 -4.03
C VAL A 19 -0.23 -6.72 -5.05
N PRO A 20 0.16 -6.69 -6.34
CA PRO A 20 -0.51 -7.50 -7.36
C PRO A 20 -0.44 -8.99 -7.06
N ASN A 21 -1.60 -9.66 -7.01
CA ASN A 21 -1.65 -11.12 -6.92
C ASN A 21 -1.70 -11.74 -8.31
N SER A 22 -0.62 -12.37 -8.76
CA SER A 22 -0.56 -13.07 -10.05
C SER A 22 -1.16 -14.48 -10.01
N LYS A 23 -1.22 -15.10 -8.84
CA LYS A 23 -1.77 -16.45 -8.62
C LYS A 23 -3.30 -16.44 -8.62
N TYR A 24 -3.90 -15.37 -8.11
CA TYR A 24 -5.34 -15.16 -8.04
C TYR A 24 -5.70 -13.73 -8.49
N PRO A 25 -5.57 -13.42 -9.80
CA PRO A 25 -5.72 -12.06 -10.29
C PRO A 25 -7.12 -11.45 -10.10
N ASP A 26 -8.15 -12.28 -9.92
CA ASP A 26 -9.50 -11.82 -9.64
C ASP A 26 -9.64 -11.17 -8.25
N ASP A 27 -8.81 -11.55 -7.28
CA ASP A 27 -8.79 -10.93 -5.95
C ASP A 27 -8.47 -9.43 -6.03
N ASN A 28 -7.72 -9.01 -7.06
CA ASN A 28 -7.34 -7.62 -7.25
C ASN A 28 -8.56 -6.71 -7.48
N LYS A 29 -9.72 -7.26 -7.89
CA LYS A 29 -10.95 -6.50 -8.14
C LYS A 29 -11.69 -6.14 -6.85
N ILE A 30 -11.49 -6.90 -5.77
CA ILE A 30 -12.20 -6.76 -4.49
C ILE A 30 -12.09 -5.34 -3.92
N TRP A 31 -10.91 -4.71 -4.08
CA TRP A 31 -10.61 -3.41 -3.46
C TRP A 31 -11.42 -2.24 -4.01
N ILE A 32 -11.98 -2.37 -5.22
CA ILE A 32 -12.74 -1.32 -5.90
C ILE A 32 -14.23 -1.68 -6.10
N GLU A 33 -14.69 -2.76 -5.46
CA GLU A 33 -16.09 -3.16 -5.47
C GLU A 33 -17.01 -2.10 -4.86
N SER A 34 -18.29 -2.19 -5.18
CA SER A 34 -19.29 -1.24 -4.68
C SER A 34 -19.29 -1.21 -3.15
N GLY A 35 -19.15 -0.01 -2.60
CA GLY A 35 -19.13 0.21 -1.15
C GLY A 35 -17.75 0.44 -0.56
N SER A 36 -16.66 0.18 -1.33
CA SER A 36 -15.29 0.53 -0.95
C SER A 36 -15.11 2.03 -0.74
N ASP A 37 -14.40 2.39 0.32
CA ASP A 37 -14.08 3.78 0.70
C ASP A 37 -12.69 4.23 0.23
N LEU A 38 -11.98 3.40 -0.53
CA LEU A 38 -10.61 3.70 -0.96
C LEU A 38 -10.61 4.77 -2.06
N THR A 39 -9.82 5.82 -1.88
CA THR A 39 -9.80 7.00 -2.78
C THR A 39 -8.50 7.16 -3.56
N TRP A 40 -7.45 6.43 -3.18
CA TRP A 40 -6.15 6.46 -3.83
C TRP A 40 -5.41 5.12 -3.67
N TYR A 41 -4.42 4.87 -4.52
CA TYR A 41 -3.54 3.72 -4.39
C TYR A 41 -2.15 3.99 -4.94
N TYR A 42 -1.20 3.18 -4.50
CA TYR A 42 0.11 3.03 -5.13
C TYR A 42 0.45 1.54 -5.19
N ASN A 43 1.39 1.18 -6.06
CA ASN A 43 1.73 -0.23 -6.33
C ASN A 43 3.25 -0.47 -6.35
N TYR A 44 4.02 0.38 -5.66
CA TYR A 44 5.48 0.46 -5.70
C TYR A 44 6.10 0.77 -7.07
N GLY A 45 5.29 0.97 -8.11
CA GLY A 45 5.72 1.22 -9.47
C GLY A 45 5.41 2.62 -9.95
N VAL A 46 5.84 2.87 -11.19
CA VAL A 46 5.63 4.14 -11.90
C VAL A 46 4.31 4.13 -12.68
N GLN A 47 3.83 2.96 -13.07
CA GLN A 47 2.69 2.78 -13.97
C GLN A 47 1.44 2.34 -13.21
N PRO A 48 0.25 2.87 -13.57
CA PRO A 48 -1.00 2.49 -12.92
C PRO A 48 -1.33 1.02 -13.20
N SER A 49 -1.79 0.30 -12.18
CA SER A 49 -2.28 -1.07 -12.34
C SER A 49 -3.49 -1.13 -13.29
N PRO A 50 -3.44 -1.90 -14.40
CA PRO A 50 -4.51 -1.94 -15.40
C PRO A 50 -5.88 -2.33 -14.86
N VAL A 51 -5.93 -3.16 -13.82
CA VAL A 51 -7.18 -3.58 -13.15
C VAL A 51 -7.95 -2.39 -12.54
N TYR A 52 -7.27 -1.29 -12.21
CA TYR A 52 -7.89 -0.09 -11.66
C TYR A 52 -8.06 1.02 -12.70
N SER A 53 -7.02 1.30 -13.49
CA SER A 53 -7.08 2.36 -14.50
C SER A 53 -8.10 2.09 -15.61
N SER A 54 -8.46 0.83 -15.86
CA SER A 54 -9.55 0.47 -16.78
C SER A 54 -10.95 0.54 -16.15
N ALA A 55 -11.04 0.57 -14.82
CA ALA A 55 -12.31 0.45 -14.08
C ALA A 55 -12.72 1.74 -13.35
N LYS A 56 -11.76 2.62 -13.03
CA LYS A 56 -11.95 3.86 -12.29
C LYS A 56 -11.16 4.98 -12.96
N SER A 57 -11.72 6.19 -12.96
CA SER A 57 -10.99 7.37 -13.40
C SER A 57 -9.94 7.77 -12.37
N GLN A 58 -8.91 8.51 -12.80
CA GLN A 58 -7.87 9.06 -11.91
C GLN A 58 -8.45 9.96 -10.80
N SER A 59 -9.60 10.60 -11.03
CA SER A 59 -10.29 11.42 -10.02
C SER A 59 -11.11 10.60 -9.01
N ASP A 60 -11.55 9.39 -9.38
CA ASP A 60 -12.33 8.53 -8.48
C ASP A 60 -11.43 7.64 -7.61
N PHE A 61 -10.30 7.19 -8.17
CA PHE A 61 -9.32 6.35 -7.47
C PHE A 61 -7.91 6.71 -7.93
N GLU A 62 -7.30 7.68 -7.24
CA GLU A 62 -6.04 8.29 -7.68
C GLU A 62 -4.89 7.27 -7.63
N PHE A 63 -4.27 7.01 -8.78
CA PHE A 63 -2.97 6.35 -8.79
C PHE A 63 -1.86 7.34 -8.42
N VAL A 64 -1.02 6.96 -7.45
CA VAL A 64 0.16 7.70 -7.00
C VAL A 64 1.41 6.92 -7.43
N PRO A 65 2.14 7.39 -8.45
CA PRO A 65 3.40 6.76 -8.88
C PRO A 65 4.48 6.84 -7.81
N MET A 66 5.37 5.85 -7.78
CA MET A 66 6.48 5.78 -6.83
C MET A 66 7.82 5.66 -7.54
N LEU A 67 8.75 6.56 -7.22
CA LEU A 67 10.17 6.36 -7.45
C LEU A 67 10.72 5.45 -6.34
N TRP A 68 10.53 4.14 -6.49
CA TRP A 68 10.81 3.17 -5.43
C TRP A 68 12.28 3.15 -5.00
N GLY A 69 13.21 3.25 -5.96
CA GLY A 69 14.63 3.30 -5.70
C GLY A 69 15.41 3.91 -6.85
N LEU A 70 16.73 3.70 -6.89
CA LEU A 70 17.54 4.13 -8.04
C LEU A 70 17.21 3.26 -9.25
N SER A 71 17.04 3.90 -10.41
CA SER A 71 16.67 3.23 -11.67
C SER A 71 17.45 3.85 -12.83
N ASP A 72 17.76 3.04 -13.83
CA ASP A 72 18.32 3.50 -15.11
C ASP A 72 17.25 4.19 -15.99
N THR A 73 15.97 3.97 -15.70
CA THR A 73 14.86 4.62 -16.40
C THR A 73 14.48 5.92 -15.69
N SER A 74 14.36 7.02 -16.44
CA SER A 74 14.01 8.34 -15.88
C SER A 74 12.57 8.37 -15.40
N PHE A 75 12.40 8.55 -14.09
CA PHE A 75 11.10 8.74 -13.45
C PHE A 75 10.43 10.03 -13.93
N LEU A 76 11.20 11.12 -14.07
CA LEU A 76 10.69 12.38 -14.61
C LEU A 76 10.04 12.18 -16.00
N THR A 77 10.71 11.42 -16.87
CA THR A 77 10.23 11.17 -18.23
C THR A 77 8.93 10.37 -18.22
N GLU A 78 8.84 9.32 -17.40
CA GLU A 78 7.64 8.50 -17.25
C GLU A 78 6.45 9.31 -16.71
N ILE A 79 6.65 10.11 -15.66
CA ILE A 79 5.58 10.94 -15.09
C ILE A 79 5.14 12.04 -16.06
N THR A 80 6.08 12.64 -16.79
CA THR A 80 5.77 13.62 -17.84
C THR A 80 4.96 12.96 -18.96
N THR A 81 5.29 11.72 -19.33
CA THR A 81 4.55 10.94 -20.35
C THR A 81 3.13 10.63 -19.88
N LEU A 82 2.94 10.18 -18.64
CA LEU A 82 1.60 9.95 -18.06
C LEU A 82 0.76 11.23 -18.06
N THR A 83 1.37 12.35 -17.64
CA THR A 83 0.70 13.66 -17.55
C THR A 83 0.28 14.16 -18.94
N THR A 84 1.19 14.11 -19.91
CA THR A 84 0.92 14.54 -21.30
C THR A 84 -0.04 13.62 -22.04
N SER A 85 -0.12 12.35 -21.63
CA SER A 85 -1.11 11.38 -22.15
C SER A 85 -2.50 11.53 -21.50
N GLY A 86 -2.70 12.52 -20.62
CA GLY A 86 -4.00 12.86 -20.04
C GLY A 86 -4.26 12.26 -18.65
N THR A 87 -3.29 11.57 -18.04
CA THR A 87 -3.43 11.11 -16.65
C THR A 87 -3.06 12.26 -15.70
N ASN A 88 -4.01 12.74 -14.90
CA ASN A 88 -3.75 13.82 -13.95
C ASN A 88 -2.96 13.32 -12.72
N ILE A 89 -1.63 13.29 -12.83
CA ILE A 89 -0.73 12.95 -11.72
C ILE A 89 -0.60 14.16 -10.79
N SER A 90 -1.22 14.09 -9.60
CA SER A 90 -1.18 15.20 -8.64
C SER A 90 -0.21 14.96 -7.47
N HIS A 91 0.13 13.70 -7.21
CA HIS A 91 1.09 13.30 -6.18
C HIS A 91 2.08 12.27 -6.71
N VAL A 92 3.29 12.25 -6.17
CA VAL A 92 4.24 11.14 -6.32
C VAL A 92 4.85 10.77 -4.96
N LEU A 93 5.11 9.47 -4.79
CA LEU A 93 5.94 8.93 -3.72
C LEU A 93 7.38 8.78 -4.21
N THR A 94 8.33 8.86 -3.28
CA THR A 94 9.75 8.65 -3.57
C THR A 94 10.26 7.41 -2.83
N PHE A 95 11.57 7.34 -2.57
CA PHE A 95 12.28 6.10 -2.23
C PHE A 95 11.60 5.29 -1.12
N ASN A 96 11.47 3.98 -1.32
CA ASN A 96 10.88 3.05 -0.36
C ASN A 96 11.95 2.50 0.57
N GLU A 97 11.86 2.77 1.87
CA GLU A 97 12.79 2.34 2.91
C GLU A 97 14.27 2.38 2.45
N PRO A 98 14.77 3.54 2.00
CA PRO A 98 16.15 3.65 1.53
C PRO A 98 17.17 3.39 2.65
N ASP A 99 16.74 3.50 3.90
CA ASP A 99 17.50 3.18 5.12
C ASP A 99 17.54 1.67 5.44
N SER A 100 16.82 0.84 4.68
CA SER A 100 16.74 -0.61 4.87
C SER A 100 17.32 -1.38 3.69
N SER A 101 17.88 -2.56 3.98
CA SER A 101 18.44 -3.46 2.98
C SER A 101 17.36 -4.03 2.05
N SER A 102 17.73 -4.27 0.79
CA SER A 102 16.88 -4.99 -0.17
C SER A 102 16.55 -6.41 0.24
N ALA A 103 17.34 -7.03 1.13
CA ALA A 103 17.01 -8.32 1.72
C ALA A 103 15.71 -8.28 2.56
N TYR A 104 15.31 -7.11 3.05
CA TYR A 104 14.09 -6.89 3.82
C TYR A 104 12.99 -6.15 3.05
N GLY A 105 13.20 -5.90 1.75
CA GLY A 105 12.26 -5.16 0.91
C GLY A 105 12.52 -3.65 0.83
N GLY A 106 13.62 -3.16 1.39
CA GLY A 106 14.02 -1.75 1.25
C GLY A 106 14.79 -1.45 -0.03
N SER A 107 14.83 -0.18 -0.43
CA SER A 107 15.55 0.25 -1.63
C SER A 107 17.06 0.38 -1.44
N ASN A 108 17.55 0.37 -0.19
CA ASN A 108 18.97 0.37 0.18
C ASN A 108 19.80 1.44 -0.55
N ILE A 109 19.51 2.71 -0.27
CA ILE A 109 20.09 3.86 -0.98
C ILE A 109 20.81 4.76 0.00
N GLU A 110 22.04 5.12 -0.32
CA GLU A 110 22.79 6.12 0.43
C GLU A 110 22.11 7.51 0.36
N PRO A 111 22.00 8.26 1.47
CA PRO A 111 21.32 9.56 1.49
C PRO A 111 21.85 10.56 0.46
N ALA A 112 23.15 10.54 0.18
CA ALA A 112 23.77 11.41 -0.82
C ALA A 112 23.36 11.07 -2.26
N ALA A 113 23.23 9.77 -2.57
CA ALA A 113 22.75 9.31 -3.87
C ALA A 113 21.27 9.65 -4.05
N ALA A 114 20.46 9.40 -3.02
CA ALA A 114 19.05 9.78 -3.00
C ALA A 114 18.85 11.30 -3.22
N ALA A 115 19.65 12.14 -2.55
CA ALA A 115 19.59 13.60 -2.72
C ALA A 115 19.89 14.03 -4.16
N LYS A 116 20.93 13.46 -4.78
CA LYS A 116 21.27 13.73 -6.19
C LYS A 116 20.14 13.31 -7.13
N THR A 117 19.57 12.12 -6.93
CA THR A 117 18.46 11.62 -7.75
C THR A 117 17.20 12.46 -7.54
N TRP A 118 16.90 12.91 -6.31
CA TRP A 118 15.78 13.82 -6.06
C TRP A 118 15.91 15.12 -6.87
N ILE A 119 17.09 15.73 -6.86
CA ILE A 119 17.35 16.97 -7.60
C ILE A 119 17.14 16.78 -9.11
N GLN A 120 17.52 15.62 -9.63
CA GLN A 120 17.43 15.31 -11.06
C GLN A 120 16.01 14.92 -11.49
N GLU A 121 15.34 14.05 -10.73
CA GLU A 121 14.11 13.39 -11.15
C GLU A 121 12.84 13.94 -10.49
N VAL A 122 12.95 14.55 -9.30
CA VAL A 122 11.80 14.94 -8.47
C VAL A 122 11.59 16.46 -8.45
N GLU A 123 12.64 17.27 -8.32
CA GLU A 123 12.51 18.74 -8.36
C GLU A 123 11.83 19.28 -9.63
N PRO A 124 12.07 18.72 -10.84
CA PRO A 124 11.33 19.15 -12.02
C PRO A 124 9.83 18.85 -11.95
N LEU A 125 9.43 17.73 -11.35
CA LEU A 125 8.00 17.39 -11.14
C LEU A 125 7.32 18.39 -10.21
N ARG A 126 8.02 18.85 -9.16
CA ARG A 126 7.51 19.90 -8.28
C ARG A 126 7.26 21.21 -9.02
N LYS A 127 8.12 21.58 -9.98
CA LYS A 127 7.92 22.76 -10.83
C LYS A 127 6.70 22.63 -11.75
N MET A 128 6.23 21.40 -12.01
CA MET A 128 4.98 21.13 -12.71
C MET A 128 3.75 21.20 -11.80
N GLY A 129 3.92 21.48 -10.51
CA GLY A 129 2.84 21.53 -9.51
C GLY A 129 2.48 20.18 -8.90
N ILE A 130 3.27 19.13 -9.15
CA ILE A 130 3.06 17.80 -8.57
C ILE A 130 3.57 17.80 -7.12
N ARG A 131 2.73 17.36 -6.18
CA ARG A 131 3.09 17.23 -4.77
C ARG A 131 3.97 16.00 -4.55
N THR A 132 4.99 16.15 -3.73
CA THR A 132 6.04 15.14 -3.55
C THR A 132 6.14 14.68 -2.10
N GLY A 133 6.15 13.37 -1.90
CA GLY A 133 6.44 12.77 -0.61
C GLY A 133 7.93 12.69 -0.36
N ALA A 134 8.37 13.00 0.85
CA ALA A 134 9.73 12.69 1.30
C ALA A 134 10.02 11.18 1.16
N PRO A 135 11.30 10.75 1.22
CA PRO A 135 11.61 9.33 1.22
C PRO A 135 10.91 8.60 2.38
N ALA A 136 10.26 7.47 2.09
CA ALA A 136 9.50 6.69 3.06
C ALA A 136 10.45 5.78 3.84
N VAL A 137 11.01 6.26 4.95
CA VAL A 137 11.95 5.48 5.77
C VAL A 137 11.27 4.50 6.71
N THR A 138 12.01 3.50 7.21
CA THR A 138 11.50 2.60 8.26
C THR A 138 11.10 3.39 9.51
N GLY A 139 10.13 2.85 10.28
CA GLY A 139 9.68 3.42 11.56
C GLY A 139 10.71 3.38 12.70
N SER A 140 12.01 3.25 12.39
CA SER A 140 13.11 3.13 13.35
C SER A 140 13.85 4.47 13.55
N PRO A 141 14.64 4.62 14.64
CA PRO A 141 15.54 5.77 14.78
C PRO A 141 16.55 5.93 13.62
N GLY A 142 16.89 4.82 12.95
CA GLY A 142 17.75 4.83 11.76
C GLY A 142 17.11 5.59 10.61
N GLY A 143 15.80 5.45 10.41
CA GLY A 143 15.06 6.17 9.37
C GLY A 143 15.13 7.68 9.52
N PHE A 144 14.97 8.21 10.74
CA PHE A 144 15.13 9.65 11.01
C PHE A 144 16.55 10.15 10.75
N THR A 145 17.55 9.34 11.13
CA THR A 145 18.96 9.66 10.87
C THR A 145 19.21 9.75 9.37
N TRP A 146 18.66 8.80 8.61
CA TRP A 146 18.76 8.79 7.15
C TRP A 146 18.09 10.03 6.53
N LEU A 147 16.87 10.39 6.96
CA LEU A 147 16.17 11.59 6.47
C LEU A 147 16.95 12.87 6.76
N GLN A 148 17.52 13.00 7.95
CA GLN A 148 18.36 14.16 8.31
C GLN A 148 19.56 14.26 7.36
N GLN A 149 20.24 13.15 7.10
CA GLN A 149 21.38 13.11 6.16
C GLN A 149 20.95 13.42 4.73
N PHE A 150 19.78 12.94 4.28
CA PHE A 150 19.23 13.24 2.97
C PHE A 150 19.02 14.75 2.77
N PHE A 151 18.30 15.41 3.69
CA PHE A 151 18.07 16.86 3.60
C PHE A 151 19.36 17.68 3.72
N ALA A 152 20.32 17.23 4.54
CA ALA A 152 21.64 17.85 4.60
C ALA A 152 22.42 17.75 3.27
N ASN A 153 22.37 16.59 2.61
CA ASN A 153 22.97 16.39 1.28
C ASN A 153 22.26 17.16 0.17
N CYS A 154 20.98 17.44 0.31
CA CYS A 154 20.26 18.36 -0.57
C CYS A 154 20.76 19.80 -0.38
N THR A 155 20.87 20.23 0.88
CA THR A 155 21.31 21.59 1.23
C THR A 155 22.72 21.86 0.72
N SER A 156 23.63 20.88 0.83
CA SER A 156 25.00 21.00 0.30
C SER A 156 25.06 21.10 -1.23
N GLN A 157 24.01 20.65 -1.93
CA GLN A 157 23.83 20.77 -3.38
C GLN A 157 23.00 21.99 -3.79
N GLY A 158 22.63 22.86 -2.85
CA GLY A 158 21.97 24.14 -3.12
C GLY A 158 20.44 24.07 -3.24
N THR A 159 19.80 23.01 -2.72
CA THR A 159 18.33 22.92 -2.61
C THR A 159 17.90 22.38 -1.25
N ASN A 160 16.64 22.59 -0.87
CA ASN A 160 16.10 22.02 0.35
C ASN A 160 15.47 20.63 0.14
N CYS A 161 15.42 20.12 -1.11
CA CYS A 161 14.64 18.92 -1.48
C CYS A 161 13.24 18.93 -0.85
N THR A 162 12.53 20.04 -1.01
CA THR A 162 11.29 20.29 -0.26
C THR A 162 10.24 19.23 -0.56
N ALA A 163 9.77 18.55 0.47
CA ALA A 163 8.64 17.62 0.39
C ALA A 163 7.33 18.30 0.83
N ASP A 164 6.24 17.97 0.16
CA ASP A 164 4.89 18.49 0.43
C ASP A 164 4.15 17.65 1.49
N PHE A 165 4.61 16.41 1.72
CA PHE A 165 4.13 15.52 2.77
C PHE A 165 5.24 14.53 3.20
N ILE A 166 5.10 13.96 4.40
CA ILE A 166 6.03 12.96 4.94
C ILE A 166 5.35 11.57 4.92
N PRO A 167 5.81 10.64 4.06
CA PRO A 167 5.44 9.23 4.15
C PRO A 167 5.97 8.58 5.43
N VAL A 168 5.17 7.72 6.04
CA VAL A 168 5.50 7.01 7.28
C VAL A 168 5.20 5.53 7.14
N HIS A 169 6.18 4.70 7.50
CA HIS A 169 6.03 3.26 7.64
C HIS A 169 6.03 2.87 9.12
N TRP A 170 5.13 1.97 9.52
CA TRP A 170 5.10 1.46 10.88
C TRP A 170 4.62 0.01 10.99
N TYR A 171 5.50 -0.86 11.49
CA TYR A 171 5.18 -2.25 11.80
C TYR A 171 5.42 -2.50 13.29
N GLY A 172 4.35 -2.46 14.09
CA GLY A 172 4.46 -2.53 15.55
C GLY A 172 3.14 -2.18 16.24
N ASP A 173 3.18 -2.00 17.56
CA ASP A 173 2.00 -1.70 18.36
C ASP A 173 1.44 -0.29 18.12
N PHE A 174 0.26 -0.01 18.70
CA PHE A 174 -0.42 1.27 18.52
C PHE A 174 0.30 2.42 19.23
N GLN A 175 0.88 2.15 20.40
CA GLN A 175 1.59 3.14 21.21
C GLN A 175 2.82 3.66 20.47
N GLY A 176 3.58 2.76 19.84
CA GLY A 176 4.70 3.13 19.00
C GLY A 176 4.27 3.87 17.74
N LEU A 177 3.16 3.46 17.08
CA LEU A 177 2.61 4.20 15.94
C LEU A 177 2.29 5.65 16.34
N ALA A 178 1.54 5.84 17.43
CA ALA A 178 1.14 7.16 17.90
C ALA A 178 2.35 8.02 18.29
N SER A 179 3.34 7.43 18.98
CA SER A 179 4.59 8.10 19.33
C SER A 179 5.39 8.51 18.09
N HIS A 180 5.51 7.62 17.10
CA HIS A 180 6.25 7.86 15.88
C HIS A 180 5.61 9.00 15.06
N LEU A 181 4.28 8.99 14.90
CA LEU A 181 3.55 10.09 14.25
C LEU A 181 3.69 11.42 14.98
N GLY A 182 3.75 11.39 16.33
CA GLY A 182 4.06 12.56 17.14
C GLY A 182 5.46 13.12 16.87
N GLN A 183 6.46 12.24 16.76
CA GLN A 183 7.84 12.61 16.42
C GLN A 183 7.96 13.19 15.01
N VAL A 184 7.26 12.60 14.02
CA VAL A 184 7.21 13.13 12.66
C VAL A 184 6.58 14.53 12.66
N SER A 185 5.45 14.71 13.35
CA SER A 185 4.77 16.02 13.44
C SER A 185 5.63 17.09 14.10
N ALA A 186 6.44 16.72 15.10
CA ALA A 186 7.35 17.63 15.78
C ALA A 186 8.59 17.98 14.92
N THR A 187 9.12 17.01 14.19
CA THR A 187 10.29 17.19 13.31
C THR A 187 9.95 17.99 12.06
N PHE A 188 8.75 17.77 11.49
CA PHE A 188 8.28 18.40 10.25
C PHE A 188 6.98 19.18 10.50
N PRO A 189 7.06 20.32 11.21
CA PRO A 189 5.88 21.09 11.56
C PRO A 189 5.21 21.68 10.31
N ASN A 190 3.87 21.71 10.32
CA ASN A 190 3.03 22.20 9.21
C ASN A 190 3.11 21.39 7.91
N THR A 191 3.65 20.17 7.96
CA THR A 191 3.69 19.25 6.81
C THR A 191 2.68 18.12 7.02
N SER A 192 1.89 17.80 6.00
CA SER A 192 0.97 16.66 6.02
C SER A 192 1.73 15.34 6.17
N ILE A 193 1.12 14.36 6.83
CA ILE A 193 1.65 13.01 6.95
C ILE A 193 0.80 12.05 6.13
N TRP A 194 1.46 11.16 5.38
CA TRP A 194 0.83 10.03 4.71
C TRP A 194 1.36 8.74 5.37
N VAL A 195 0.50 7.96 6.01
CA VAL A 195 0.90 6.65 6.54
C VAL A 195 0.81 5.64 5.42
N THR A 196 1.86 5.55 4.60
CA THR A 196 1.86 4.74 3.37
C THR A 196 1.90 3.24 3.68
N GLU A 197 2.49 2.84 4.79
CA GLU A 197 2.43 1.45 5.25
C GLU A 197 2.26 1.38 6.76
N TYR A 198 1.26 0.62 7.21
CA TYR A 198 1.24 0.20 8.61
C TYR A 198 0.48 -1.10 8.82
N ALA A 199 0.97 -1.91 9.75
CA ALA A 199 0.29 -3.09 10.27
C ALA A 199 0.86 -3.49 11.63
N LEU A 200 0.15 -4.36 12.35
CA LEU A 200 0.71 -5.02 13.53
C LEU A 200 1.17 -6.42 13.12
N ASN A 201 2.48 -6.58 12.99
CA ASN A 201 3.10 -7.78 12.44
C ASN A 201 3.15 -8.94 13.43
N ASN A 202 2.88 -10.15 12.95
CA ASN A 202 3.10 -11.42 13.66
C ASN A 202 2.41 -11.52 15.04
N GLN A 203 1.23 -10.90 15.20
CA GLN A 203 0.44 -10.97 16.42
C GLN A 203 -0.79 -11.88 16.29
N SER A 204 -1.42 -12.17 17.44
CA SER A 204 -2.66 -12.94 17.49
C SER A 204 -3.81 -12.21 16.77
N LEU A 205 -4.79 -12.96 16.26
CA LEU A 205 -5.95 -12.39 15.54
C LEU A 205 -6.64 -11.28 16.34
N ALA A 206 -6.96 -11.55 17.62
CA ALA A 206 -7.64 -10.59 18.48
C ALA A 206 -6.79 -9.32 18.69
N THR A 207 -5.48 -9.47 18.86
CA THR A 207 -4.55 -8.34 19.00
C THR A 207 -4.49 -7.51 17.73
N THR A 208 -4.35 -8.14 16.56
CA THR A 208 -4.28 -7.45 15.26
C THR A 208 -5.59 -6.74 14.92
N GLN A 209 -6.75 -7.36 15.20
CA GLN A 209 -8.06 -6.72 15.04
C GLN A 209 -8.25 -5.52 15.99
N SER A 210 -7.78 -5.62 17.23
CA SER A 210 -7.82 -4.51 18.20
C SER A 210 -6.92 -3.34 17.76
N PHE A 211 -5.71 -3.65 17.29
CA PHE A 211 -4.79 -2.67 16.72
C PHE A 211 -5.42 -1.96 15.52
N PHE A 212 -5.97 -2.70 14.56
CA PHE A 212 -6.59 -2.13 13.37
C PHE A 212 -7.71 -1.15 13.74
N ASN A 213 -8.64 -1.57 14.61
CA ASN A 213 -9.75 -0.72 15.03
C ASN A 213 -9.28 0.57 15.72
N THR A 214 -8.28 0.45 16.60
CA THR A 214 -7.75 1.60 17.36
C THR A 214 -6.98 2.56 16.44
N SER A 215 -6.05 2.02 15.64
CA SER A 215 -5.19 2.80 14.74
C SER A 215 -6.00 3.52 13.66
N ALA A 216 -6.95 2.86 13.01
CA ALA A 216 -7.68 3.50 11.94
C ALA A 216 -8.62 4.61 12.45
N GLN A 217 -9.29 4.42 13.60
CA GLN A 217 -10.05 5.50 14.26
C GLN A 217 -9.17 6.68 14.68
N TYR A 218 -7.92 6.43 15.06
CA TYR A 218 -6.95 7.45 15.41
C TYR A 218 -6.52 8.25 14.17
N LEU A 219 -6.12 7.57 13.10
CA LEU A 219 -5.71 8.19 11.83
C LEU A 219 -6.83 9.01 11.17
N ASP A 220 -8.08 8.54 11.27
CA ASP A 220 -9.24 9.28 10.77
C ASP A 220 -9.41 10.65 11.46
N ARG A 221 -9.13 10.74 12.77
CA ARG A 221 -9.34 11.96 13.58
C ARG A 221 -8.19 12.95 13.54
N LEU A 222 -6.97 12.51 13.26
CA LEU A 222 -5.80 13.39 13.23
C LEU A 222 -5.80 14.27 11.98
N SER A 223 -5.83 15.60 12.14
CA SER A 223 -5.78 16.55 11.03
C SER A 223 -4.44 16.57 10.30
N SER A 224 -3.35 16.17 10.98
CA SER A 224 -2.03 16.03 10.36
C SER A 224 -1.94 14.83 9.41
N ILE A 225 -2.82 13.84 9.55
CA ILE A 225 -2.89 12.70 8.65
C ILE A 225 -3.79 13.07 7.47
N GLU A 226 -3.19 13.17 6.29
CA GLU A 226 -3.92 13.43 5.05
C GLU A 226 -4.38 12.11 4.42
N ARG A 227 -3.53 11.08 4.43
CA ARG A 227 -3.80 9.78 3.81
C ARG A 227 -3.19 8.62 4.61
N TYR A 228 -3.79 7.43 4.52
CA TYR A 228 -3.17 6.22 5.05
C TYR A 228 -3.58 4.94 4.30
N SER A 229 -2.68 3.96 4.26
CA SER A 229 -2.87 2.64 3.66
C SER A 229 -2.44 1.53 4.61
N TYR A 230 -3.37 0.64 4.97
CA TYR A 230 -3.07 -0.52 5.82
C TYR A 230 -2.38 -1.61 5.00
N PHE A 231 -1.24 -2.11 5.47
CA PHE A 231 -0.46 -3.13 4.77
C PHE A 231 -1.05 -4.52 5.01
N GLY A 232 -1.98 -4.91 4.14
CA GLY A 232 -2.69 -6.19 4.25
C GLY A 232 -3.41 -6.65 2.98
N ALA A 233 -3.26 -5.95 1.85
CA ALA A 233 -4.03 -6.18 0.62
C ALA A 233 -3.58 -7.42 -0.17
N PHE A 234 -3.52 -8.57 0.50
CA PHE A 234 -3.08 -9.87 -0.01
C PHE A 234 -3.75 -10.99 0.77
N ARG A 235 -3.54 -12.24 0.32
CA ARG A 235 -4.01 -13.44 1.04
C ARG A 235 -3.13 -13.74 2.23
N SER A 236 -3.72 -14.34 3.26
CA SER A 236 -3.04 -14.65 4.51
C SER A 236 -1.90 -15.65 4.38
N ASP A 237 -1.89 -16.50 3.36
CA ASP A 237 -0.79 -17.43 3.05
C ASP A 237 0.36 -16.78 2.26
N ASP A 238 0.16 -15.56 1.73
CA ASP A 238 1.20 -14.76 1.06
C ASP A 238 1.80 -13.67 1.99
N SER A 239 1.27 -13.52 3.21
CA SER A 239 1.64 -12.43 4.13
C SER A 239 3.03 -12.61 4.77
N ASN A 240 3.90 -11.61 4.62
CA ASN A 240 5.18 -11.51 5.34
C ASN A 240 5.07 -10.79 6.70
N VAL A 241 3.91 -10.22 7.04
CA VAL A 241 3.62 -9.57 8.34
C VAL A 241 2.71 -10.43 9.22
N GLY A 242 2.60 -11.71 8.90
CA GLY A 242 1.77 -12.69 9.59
C GLY A 242 0.35 -12.77 9.02
N PRO A 243 -0.28 -13.96 9.08
CA PRO A 243 -1.55 -14.22 8.39
C PRO A 243 -2.70 -13.36 8.91
N ASN A 244 -2.66 -12.98 10.20
CA ASN A 244 -3.74 -12.24 10.86
C ASN A 244 -3.83 -10.77 10.46
N ALA A 245 -2.80 -10.21 9.82
CA ALA A 245 -2.84 -8.87 9.26
C ALA A 245 -3.43 -8.86 7.84
N ALA A 246 -3.58 -9.99 7.16
CA ALA A 246 -4.09 -10.01 5.80
C ALA A 246 -5.59 -9.63 5.74
N MET A 247 -5.94 -8.87 4.71
CA MET A 247 -7.31 -8.48 4.39
C MET A 247 -8.09 -9.60 3.69
N LEU A 248 -7.38 -10.56 3.07
CA LEU A 248 -7.97 -11.79 2.54
C LEU A 248 -7.47 -13.00 3.32
N THR A 249 -8.38 -13.95 3.54
CA THR A 249 -7.99 -15.31 3.93
C THR A 249 -7.19 -15.98 2.80
N GLN A 250 -6.56 -17.11 3.09
CA GLN A 250 -5.91 -18.00 2.12
C GLN A 250 -6.84 -18.45 0.97
N LYS A 251 -8.17 -18.32 1.16
CA LYS A 251 -9.19 -18.65 0.16
C LYS A 251 -9.66 -17.46 -0.67
N GLY A 252 -9.09 -16.26 -0.47
CA GLY A 252 -9.50 -15.03 -1.17
C GLY A 252 -10.78 -14.40 -0.61
N GLN A 253 -11.26 -14.85 0.55
CA GLN A 253 -12.43 -14.26 1.21
C GLN A 253 -11.98 -13.12 2.13
N LEU A 254 -12.72 -11.99 2.15
CA LEU A 254 -12.44 -10.88 3.08
C LEU A 254 -12.40 -11.35 4.54
N THR A 255 -11.32 -11.03 5.23
CA THR A 255 -11.23 -11.13 6.70
C THR A 255 -12.08 -10.03 7.34
N ASP A 256 -12.21 -10.06 8.66
CA ASP A 256 -12.82 -8.94 9.39
C ASP A 256 -12.09 -7.61 9.10
N ILE A 257 -10.75 -7.59 9.15
CA ILE A 257 -9.95 -6.39 8.84
C ILE A 257 -10.20 -5.92 7.42
N GLY A 258 -10.14 -6.84 6.44
CA GLY A 258 -10.40 -6.49 5.04
C GLY A 258 -11.77 -5.89 4.83
N SER A 259 -12.81 -6.53 5.38
CA SER A 259 -14.16 -6.00 5.24
C SER A 259 -14.36 -4.68 5.98
N TRP A 260 -13.81 -4.51 7.20
CA TRP A 260 -13.89 -3.24 7.91
C TRP A 260 -13.17 -2.13 7.15
N TYR A 261 -11.99 -2.40 6.60
CA TYR A 261 -11.21 -1.40 5.86
C TYR A 261 -11.95 -0.84 4.65
N LEU A 262 -12.72 -1.70 3.98
CA LEU A 262 -13.60 -1.34 2.85
C LEU A 262 -14.97 -0.79 3.27
N GLY A 263 -15.20 -0.52 4.56
CA GLY A 263 -16.47 0.04 5.06
C GLY A 263 -17.59 -0.98 5.29
N GLY A 264 -17.27 -2.29 5.25
CA GLY A 264 -18.19 -3.40 5.48
C GLY A 264 -18.33 -3.84 6.95
N LYS A 265 -19.07 -4.94 7.16
CA LYS A 265 -19.31 -5.55 8.48
C LYS A 265 -18.31 -6.68 8.74
N ALA A 266 -18.21 -7.13 10.00
CA ALA A 266 -17.44 -8.32 10.33
C ALA A 266 -17.91 -9.54 9.49
N THR A 267 -16.95 -10.27 8.91
CA THR A 267 -17.19 -11.45 8.07
C THR A 267 -17.04 -12.74 8.86
N THR A 268 -16.35 -12.70 10.01
CA THR A 268 -15.96 -13.84 10.84
C THR A 268 -15.03 -14.86 10.14
N ASN A 269 -14.51 -14.50 8.97
CA ASN A 269 -13.55 -15.32 8.23
C ASN A 269 -12.17 -15.24 8.90
N ILE A 270 -11.66 -16.39 9.36
CA ILE A 270 -10.38 -16.48 10.06
C ILE A 270 -9.25 -16.74 9.06
N PRO A 271 -8.23 -15.86 8.96
CA PRO A 271 -7.07 -16.09 8.12
C PRO A 271 -6.19 -17.22 8.65
N SER A 272 -5.46 -17.89 7.75
CA SER A 272 -4.52 -18.96 8.09
C SER A 272 -3.24 -18.83 7.25
N ALA A 273 -2.11 -19.24 7.83
CA ALA A 273 -0.84 -19.38 7.12
C ALA A 273 -0.81 -20.66 6.24
N ALA A 274 -1.76 -21.58 6.42
CA ALA A 274 -1.81 -22.78 5.59
C ALA A 274 -2.31 -22.41 4.19
N ALA A 275 -1.53 -22.75 3.17
CA ALA A 275 -2.00 -22.73 1.78
C ALA A 275 -3.33 -23.50 1.70
N ALA A 276 -4.31 -22.97 0.97
CA ALA A 276 -5.61 -23.60 0.85
C ALA A 276 -5.46 -25.08 0.45
N ALA A 277 -5.81 -26.01 1.36
CA ALA A 277 -5.83 -27.43 1.05
C ALA A 277 -6.79 -27.62 -0.13
N ARG A 278 -6.24 -27.98 -1.29
CA ARG A 278 -7.04 -28.43 -2.44
C ARG A 278 -7.86 -29.60 -1.95
N TRP A 279 -9.18 -29.42 -1.82
CA TRP A 279 -10.07 -30.56 -1.65
C TRP A 279 -9.87 -31.49 -2.86
N PRO A 280 -9.60 -32.79 -2.67
CA PRO A 280 -9.60 -33.75 -3.77
C PRO A 280 -11.06 -34.00 -4.17
N GLY A 281 -11.67 -33.01 -4.81
CA GLY A 281 -13.01 -33.09 -5.37
C GLY A 281 -12.95 -33.81 -6.71
N VAL A 282 -13.27 -35.10 -6.67
CA VAL A 282 -13.96 -35.89 -7.70
C VAL A 282 -13.62 -35.52 -9.14
N TRP A 283 -12.79 -36.35 -9.77
CA TRP A 283 -12.71 -36.46 -11.23
C TRP A 283 -14.07 -36.89 -11.78
N VAL A 284 -14.90 -35.93 -12.20
CA VAL A 284 -16.01 -36.21 -13.12
C VAL A 284 -15.42 -36.14 -14.53
N GLY A 285 -14.99 -37.30 -15.02
CA GLY A 285 -14.47 -37.46 -16.37
C GLY A 285 -15.53 -37.11 -17.40
N TRP A 286 -15.18 -36.19 -18.30
CA TRP A 286 -15.90 -35.95 -19.53
C TRP A 286 -15.00 -36.31 -20.71
N GLY A 287 -15.48 -37.21 -21.56
CA GLY A 287 -15.09 -37.27 -22.97
C GLY A 287 -14.43 -38.57 -23.43
N LEU A 288 -15.23 -39.52 -23.89
CA LEU A 288 -15.12 -40.06 -25.26
C LEU A 288 -16.35 -40.92 -25.58
N LEU A 289 -17.37 -40.25 -26.12
CA LEU A 289 -18.40 -40.85 -26.97
C LEU A 289 -17.80 -40.95 -28.38
N LEU A 290 -17.41 -42.16 -28.80
CA LEU A 290 -17.24 -42.49 -30.21
C LEU A 290 -18.41 -43.38 -30.62
N GLY A 291 -19.16 -42.88 -31.61
CA GLY A 291 -20.37 -43.48 -32.13
C GLY A 291 -20.12 -44.80 -32.87
N VAL A 292 -21.11 -45.66 -32.73
CA VAL A 292 -21.32 -46.95 -33.41
C VAL A 292 -21.75 -46.75 -34.86
N LEU A 293 -21.30 -47.65 -35.75
CA LEU A 293 -21.98 -48.26 -36.92
C LEU A 293 -21.02 -49.38 -37.40
N GLY A 294 -21.26 -50.69 -37.19
CA GLY A 294 -22.21 -51.59 -37.89
C GLY A 294 -21.75 -51.84 -39.33
N LEU A 295 -21.61 -53.03 -39.94
CA LEU A 295 -22.07 -54.42 -39.73
C LEU A 295 -21.33 -55.33 -40.76
N GLY A 296 -21.14 -56.62 -40.44
CA GLY A 296 -21.41 -57.76 -41.34
C GLY A 296 -20.36 -58.21 -42.37
N LEU A 297 -19.52 -59.20 -42.00
CA LEU A 297 -19.55 -60.62 -42.42
C LEU A 297 -18.34 -61.35 -41.81
#